data_AF-A0A7V2EZS8-F1
#
_entry.id   AF-A0A7V2EZS8-F1
#
_cell.length_a   1.000
_cell.length_b   1.000
_cell.length_c   1.000
_cell.angle_alpha   90.00
_cell.angle_beta   90.00
_cell.angle_gamma   90.00
#
_symmetry.space_group_name_H-M   'P 1'
#
loop_
_entity.id
_entity.type
_entity.pdbx_description
1 polymer ?
#
loop_
_entity_poly.entity_id
_entity_poly.type
_entity_poly.pdbx_seq_one_letter_code
_entity_poly.pdbx_strand_id
1 'polypeptide(L)'
;MMFGSEQKAAISKALAVCKSVVDGDLEARIIDISETGEAGELMETINLMIDRCGSDEDNADNGSDSAISKALKVCRAIADGDFESRIIGITEQGQSGELLRTINLMIDRCDAYVRESQACLEYVRDNKYFRRILEKGMTGDFLTASRTINNATQVMLDKVVNFTAVADDFEQNMKNVVETVAAAATELQSTAQSMETTAGQTSEQATTVAAAAEEASTNVQTVAAAAEELSSSITEISRQVTQSNEIAGNAATEAERSNEQVQSLAEAADKIGEVVSLISDIADQTNLLALNATIEAARAGDAGKGFAV
;
A
#
# COMPACT_ATOMS: atom_id res chain seq x y z
N MET A 1 90.97 -83.50 38.75
CA MET A 1 91.16 -84.82 39.39
C MET A 1 89.94 -85.09 40.24
N MET A 2 89.25 -86.20 39.99
CA MET A 2 88.03 -86.72 40.63
C MET A 2 87.18 -85.75 41.48
N PHE A 3 86.07 -85.27 40.91
CA PHE A 3 84.92 -84.88 41.74
C PHE A 3 84.53 -86.08 42.60
N GLY A 4 84.49 -85.91 43.92
CA GLY A 4 84.01 -86.94 44.84
C GLY A 4 82.60 -87.39 44.47
N SER A 5 82.25 -88.65 44.73
CA SER A 5 80.94 -89.22 44.37
C SER A 5 79.75 -88.43 44.94
N GLU A 6 79.95 -87.70 46.03
CA GLU A 6 78.97 -86.79 46.64
C GLU A 6 78.66 -85.58 45.74
N GLN A 7 79.68 -84.86 45.28
CA GLN A 7 79.54 -83.65 44.45
C GLN A 7 78.78 -83.88 43.12
N LYS A 8 78.85 -85.10 42.55
CA LYS A 8 78.06 -85.47 41.36
C LYS A 8 76.56 -85.67 41.68
N ALA A 9 76.22 -86.15 42.87
CA ALA A 9 74.83 -86.34 43.29
C ALA A 9 74.15 -85.00 43.56
N ALA A 10 74.86 -84.05 44.17
CA ALA A 10 74.42 -82.67 44.37
C ALA A 10 74.10 -81.95 43.06
N ILE A 11 75.00 -81.98 42.07
CA ILE A 11 74.79 -81.35 40.76
C ILE A 11 73.59 -82.00 40.04
N SER A 12 73.40 -83.32 40.16
CA SER A 12 72.24 -84.00 39.56
C SER A 12 70.92 -83.62 40.22
N LYS A 13 70.89 -83.42 41.55
CA LYS A 13 69.70 -82.92 42.27
C LYS A 13 69.37 -81.48 41.87
N ALA A 14 70.39 -80.61 41.80
CA ALA A 14 70.24 -79.23 41.33
C ALA A 14 69.71 -79.16 39.90
N LEU A 15 70.23 -80.00 38.99
CA LEU A 15 69.76 -80.07 37.61
C LEU A 15 68.30 -80.57 37.50
N ALA A 16 67.89 -81.51 38.36
CA ALA A 16 66.52 -82.02 38.39
C ALA A 16 65.53 -80.93 38.83
N VAL A 17 65.86 -80.17 39.88
CA VAL A 17 65.03 -79.05 40.34
C VAL A 17 64.99 -77.93 39.31
N CYS A 18 66.13 -77.56 38.70
CA CYS A 18 66.12 -76.58 37.61
C CYS A 18 65.26 -77.03 36.41
N LYS A 19 65.20 -78.32 36.10
CA LYS A 19 64.28 -78.83 35.06
C LYS A 19 62.81 -78.70 35.48
N SER A 20 62.46 -79.06 36.71
CA SER A 20 61.10 -78.88 37.23
C SER A 20 60.66 -77.41 37.22
N VAL A 21 61.56 -76.49 37.60
CA VAL A 21 61.30 -75.04 37.57
C VAL A 21 61.11 -74.53 36.13
N VAL A 22 61.88 -75.04 35.16
CA VAL A 22 61.69 -74.73 33.74
C VAL A 22 60.36 -75.28 33.20
N ASP A 23 59.89 -76.42 33.71
CA ASP A 23 58.60 -77.03 33.34
C ASP A 23 57.40 -76.41 34.09
N GLY A 24 57.62 -75.38 34.92
CA GLY A 24 56.56 -74.61 35.59
C GLY A 24 56.18 -75.08 37.00
N ASP A 25 56.94 -76.00 37.61
CA ASP A 25 56.74 -76.43 38.99
C ASP A 25 57.64 -75.62 39.94
N LEU A 26 57.09 -74.53 40.47
CA LEU A 26 57.75 -73.62 41.42
C LEU A 26 57.72 -74.14 42.87
N GLU A 27 57.12 -75.31 43.14
CA GLU A 27 57.16 -75.95 44.47
C GLU A 27 58.34 -76.94 44.62
N ALA A 28 59.06 -77.22 43.52
CA ALA A 28 60.22 -78.10 43.53
C ALA A 28 61.39 -77.46 44.32
N ARG A 29 61.60 -77.89 45.58
CA ARG A 29 62.69 -77.38 46.43
C ARG A 29 63.76 -78.44 46.71
N ILE A 30 64.99 -78.00 46.89
CA ILE A 30 66.09 -78.84 47.36
C ILE A 30 66.03 -78.90 48.88
N ILE A 31 65.57 -80.03 49.44
CA ILE A 31 65.27 -80.19 50.88
C ILE A 31 66.51 -80.62 51.70
N ASP A 32 67.48 -81.27 51.06
CA ASP A 32 68.57 -81.96 51.75
C ASP A 32 69.93 -81.38 51.33
N ILE A 33 70.33 -80.29 52.00
CA ILE A 33 71.60 -79.57 51.79
C ILE A 33 72.60 -80.05 52.85
N SER A 34 73.12 -81.28 52.69
CA SER A 34 74.09 -81.86 53.63
C SER A 34 75.56 -81.63 53.21
N GLU A 35 75.81 -81.00 52.05
CA GLU A 35 77.15 -80.77 51.52
C GLU A 35 77.67 -79.36 51.84
N THR A 36 78.88 -79.26 52.42
CA THR A 36 79.58 -78.00 52.66
C THR A 36 80.57 -77.70 51.51
N GLY A 37 80.35 -76.62 50.76
CA GLY A 37 81.20 -76.16 49.64
C GLY A 37 80.41 -75.49 48.51
N GLU A 38 81.05 -75.24 47.36
CA GLU A 38 80.45 -74.57 46.18
C GLU A 38 79.15 -75.24 45.67
N ALA A 39 78.99 -76.56 45.88
CA ALA A 39 77.77 -77.29 45.50
C ALA A 39 76.57 -76.96 46.41
N GLY A 40 76.81 -76.67 47.70
CA GLY A 40 75.78 -76.24 48.65
C GLY A 40 75.29 -74.82 48.36
N GLU A 41 76.22 -73.89 48.09
CA GLU A 41 75.89 -72.50 47.68
C GLU A 41 75.08 -72.46 46.37
N LEU A 42 75.38 -73.34 45.42
CA LEU A 42 74.60 -73.47 44.18
C LEU A 42 73.15 -73.89 44.48
N MET A 43 72.96 -74.88 45.35
CA MET A 43 71.61 -75.36 45.73
C MET A 43 70.81 -74.31 46.51
N GLU A 44 71.47 -73.54 47.39
CA GLU A 44 70.85 -72.43 48.10
C GLU A 44 70.50 -71.26 47.15
N THR A 45 71.39 -70.94 46.19
CA THR A 45 71.14 -69.91 45.17
C THR A 45 69.98 -70.29 44.24
N ILE A 46 69.84 -71.58 43.90
CA ILE A 46 68.71 -72.09 43.12
C ILE A 46 67.41 -71.94 43.92
N ASN A 47 67.37 -72.36 45.19
CA ASN A 47 66.19 -72.14 46.04
C ASN A 47 65.85 -70.64 46.16
N LEU A 48 66.85 -69.75 46.26
CA LEU A 48 66.65 -68.29 46.31
C LEU A 48 66.12 -67.72 44.97
N MET A 49 66.55 -68.28 43.83
CA MET A 49 65.99 -67.95 42.50
C MET A 49 64.54 -68.39 42.38
N ILE A 50 64.18 -69.57 42.90
CA ILE A 50 62.80 -70.09 42.91
C ILE A 50 61.92 -69.18 43.77
N ASP A 51 62.38 -68.83 44.97
CA ASP A 51 61.65 -67.90 45.85
C ASP A 51 61.45 -66.53 45.18
N ARG A 52 62.44 -66.03 44.41
CA ARG A 52 62.31 -64.79 43.62
C ARG A 52 61.34 -64.91 42.45
N CYS A 53 61.43 -65.97 41.65
CA CYS A 53 60.52 -66.20 40.52
C CYS A 53 59.07 -66.36 40.98
N GLY A 54 58.82 -67.11 42.06
CA GLY A 54 57.46 -67.24 42.63
C GLY A 54 56.90 -65.92 43.16
N SER A 55 57.75 -65.06 43.74
CA SER A 55 57.31 -63.76 44.27
C SER A 55 57.03 -62.69 43.19
N ASP A 56 57.64 -62.80 42.01
CA ASP A 56 57.45 -61.88 40.89
C ASP A 56 56.21 -62.24 40.04
N GLU A 57 55.86 -63.54 39.89
CA GLU A 57 54.63 -63.95 39.19
C GLU A 57 53.35 -63.68 40.00
N ASP A 58 53.32 -63.98 41.31
CA ASP A 58 52.12 -63.78 42.15
C ASP A 58 51.79 -62.28 42.40
N ASN A 59 52.79 -61.40 42.39
CA ASN A 59 52.60 -59.95 42.57
C ASN A 59 52.32 -59.20 41.26
N ALA A 60 52.87 -59.65 40.12
CA ALA A 60 52.64 -59.00 38.83
C ALA A 60 51.23 -59.27 38.28
N ASP A 61 50.68 -60.47 38.50
CA ASP A 61 49.38 -60.85 37.95
C ASP A 61 48.19 -60.23 38.72
N ASN A 62 48.23 -60.26 40.06
CA ASN A 62 47.16 -59.71 40.90
C ASN A 62 47.00 -58.18 40.84
N GLY A 63 48.11 -57.44 40.69
CA GLY A 63 48.08 -55.97 40.62
C GLY A 63 47.59 -55.43 39.28
N SER A 64 47.94 -56.12 38.19
CA SER A 64 47.57 -55.75 36.82
C SER A 64 46.09 -56.04 36.55
N ASP A 65 45.58 -57.20 36.99
CA ASP A 65 44.19 -57.60 36.78
C ASP A 65 43.19 -56.71 37.56
N SER A 66 43.58 -56.29 38.77
CA SER A 66 42.82 -55.32 39.58
C SER A 66 42.70 -53.95 38.90
N ALA A 67 43.80 -53.43 38.32
CA ALA A 67 43.79 -52.14 37.63
C ALA A 67 42.92 -52.18 36.36
N ILE A 68 43.01 -53.25 35.58
CA ILE A 68 42.20 -53.46 34.37
C ILE A 68 40.71 -53.57 34.73
N SER A 69 40.38 -54.29 35.80
CA SER A 69 38.99 -54.41 36.29
C SER A 69 38.41 -53.05 36.71
N LYS A 70 39.18 -52.23 37.44
CA LYS A 70 38.79 -50.86 37.81
C LYS A 70 38.56 -49.98 36.57
N ALA A 71 39.47 -50.04 35.59
CA ALA A 71 39.36 -49.30 34.33
C ALA A 71 38.10 -49.72 33.55
N LEU A 72 37.87 -51.03 33.38
CA LEU A 72 36.71 -51.57 32.66
C LEU A 72 35.39 -51.16 33.30
N LYS A 73 35.31 -51.16 34.63
CA LYS A 73 34.11 -50.71 35.35
C LYS A 73 33.75 -49.27 35.01
N VAL A 74 34.73 -48.37 35.05
CA VAL A 74 34.50 -46.94 34.77
C VAL A 74 34.28 -46.71 33.26
N CYS A 75 35.00 -47.40 32.38
CA CYS A 75 34.74 -47.33 30.95
C CYS A 75 33.32 -47.79 30.56
N ARG A 76 32.76 -48.80 31.24
CA ARG A 76 31.35 -49.20 31.05
C ARG A 76 30.39 -48.10 31.50
N ALA A 77 30.62 -47.50 32.67
CA ALA A 77 29.80 -46.39 33.15
C ALA A 77 29.81 -45.19 32.17
N ILE A 78 30.98 -44.83 31.64
CA ILE A 78 31.10 -43.78 30.61
C ILE A 78 30.36 -44.17 29.33
N ALA A 79 30.44 -45.44 28.90
CA ALA A 79 29.73 -45.92 27.72
C ALA A 79 28.21 -45.85 27.89
N ASP A 80 27.71 -46.00 29.12
CA ASP A 80 26.30 -45.80 29.49
C ASP A 80 25.93 -44.31 29.66
N GLY A 81 26.88 -43.38 29.51
CA GLY A 81 26.68 -41.94 29.59
C GLY A 81 26.92 -41.31 30.98
N ASP A 82 27.39 -42.09 31.96
CA ASP A 82 27.78 -41.58 33.28
C ASP A 82 29.22 -41.05 33.25
N PHE A 83 29.34 -39.75 32.98
CA PHE A 83 30.62 -39.02 33.05
C PHE A 83 30.95 -38.49 34.45
N GLU A 84 30.18 -38.81 35.51
CA GLU A 84 30.52 -38.47 36.90
C GLU A 84 31.31 -39.59 37.60
N SER A 85 31.25 -40.82 37.05
CA SER A 85 32.07 -41.95 37.50
C SER A 85 33.58 -41.63 37.46
N ARG A 86 34.31 -42.03 38.52
CA ARG A 86 35.76 -41.81 38.65
C ARG A 86 36.48 -43.01 39.22
N ILE A 87 37.74 -43.18 38.82
CA ILE A 87 38.65 -44.16 39.42
C ILE A 87 39.28 -43.53 40.65
N ILE A 88 38.97 -44.07 41.82
CA ILE A 88 39.42 -43.56 43.14
C ILE A 88 40.48 -44.52 43.71
N GLY A 89 41.46 -43.98 44.43
CA GLY A 89 42.46 -44.80 45.14
C GLY A 89 43.44 -45.49 44.19
N ILE A 90 44.06 -44.73 43.28
CA ILE A 90 45.10 -45.22 42.37
C ILE A 90 46.38 -45.44 43.18
N THR A 91 46.64 -46.68 43.57
CA THR A 91 47.84 -47.11 44.33
C THR A 91 48.88 -47.78 43.45
N GLU A 92 48.49 -48.15 42.22
CA GLU A 92 49.30 -48.83 41.23
C GLU A 92 50.36 -47.88 40.64
N GLN A 93 51.60 -48.38 40.52
CA GLN A 93 52.72 -47.65 39.92
C GLN A 93 53.04 -48.19 38.51
N GLY A 94 53.75 -47.41 37.70
CA GLY A 94 54.05 -47.77 36.30
C GLY A 94 52.87 -47.57 35.35
N GLN A 95 52.83 -48.34 34.26
CA GLN A 95 51.90 -48.17 33.14
C GLN A 95 50.42 -48.30 33.55
N SER A 96 50.09 -49.18 34.49
CA SER A 96 48.72 -49.35 34.98
C SER A 96 48.21 -48.12 35.74
N GLY A 97 49.06 -47.48 36.57
CA GLY A 97 48.70 -46.23 37.23
C GLY A 97 48.56 -45.04 36.27
N GLU A 98 49.40 -44.99 35.23
CA GLU A 98 49.31 -43.99 34.16
C GLU A 98 48.02 -44.15 33.34
N LEU A 99 47.64 -45.38 33.01
CA LEU A 99 46.38 -45.70 32.34
C LEU A 99 45.18 -45.17 33.14
N LEU A 100 45.09 -45.49 34.44
CA LEU A 100 43.98 -45.06 35.30
C LEU A 100 43.89 -43.52 35.41
N ARG A 101 45.02 -42.81 35.52
CA ARG A 101 45.06 -41.34 35.53
C ARG A 101 44.65 -40.75 34.19
N THR A 102 45.10 -41.35 33.08
CA THR A 102 44.77 -40.91 31.73
C THR A 102 43.29 -41.11 31.41
N ILE A 103 42.71 -42.22 31.88
CA ILE A 103 41.26 -42.45 31.82
C ILE A 103 40.55 -41.32 32.56
N ASN A 104 40.84 -41.07 33.84
CA ASN A 104 40.22 -39.98 34.61
C ASN A 104 40.33 -38.62 33.90
N LEU A 105 41.51 -38.28 33.34
CA LEU A 105 41.70 -37.05 32.59
C LEU A 105 40.81 -36.97 31.33
N MET A 106 40.60 -38.11 30.64
CA MET A 106 39.65 -38.19 29.53
C MET A 106 38.22 -37.96 30.01
N ILE A 107 37.82 -38.56 31.14
CA ILE A 107 36.49 -38.34 31.73
C ILE A 107 36.29 -36.87 32.06
N ASP A 108 37.27 -36.24 32.73
CA ASP A 108 37.17 -34.84 33.12
C ASP A 108 36.97 -33.90 31.92
N ARG A 109 37.63 -34.20 30.78
CA ARG A 109 37.44 -33.43 29.53
C ARG A 109 36.07 -33.66 28.91
N CYS A 110 35.60 -34.90 28.87
CA CYS A 110 34.27 -35.24 28.36
C CYS A 110 33.17 -34.62 29.23
N ASP A 111 33.24 -34.79 30.55
CA ASP A 111 32.31 -34.21 31.54
C ASP A 111 32.27 -32.68 31.42
N ALA A 112 33.44 -32.03 31.43
CA ALA A 112 33.50 -30.58 31.29
C ALA A 112 32.85 -30.09 29.98
N TYR A 113 33.09 -30.79 28.86
CA TYR A 113 32.49 -30.43 27.57
C TYR A 113 30.97 -30.64 27.56
N VAL A 114 30.49 -31.80 28.03
CA VAL A 114 29.06 -32.11 28.10
C VAL A 114 28.34 -31.09 28.98
N ARG A 115 28.88 -30.83 30.18
CA ARG A 115 28.30 -29.89 31.14
C ARG A 115 28.23 -28.46 30.59
N GLU A 116 29.33 -27.95 30.03
CA GLU A 116 29.36 -26.59 29.49
C GLU A 116 28.51 -26.44 28.22
N SER A 117 28.52 -27.45 27.34
CA SER A 117 27.69 -27.43 26.12
C SER A 117 26.20 -27.50 26.45
N GLN A 118 25.79 -28.34 27.40
CA GLN A 118 24.40 -28.40 27.89
C GLN A 118 23.98 -27.06 28.47
N ALA A 119 24.76 -26.49 29.41
CA ALA A 119 24.43 -25.21 30.02
C ALA A 119 24.32 -24.08 28.98
N CYS A 120 25.21 -24.04 27.98
CA CYS A 120 25.14 -23.07 26.89
C CYS A 120 23.84 -23.25 26.08
N LEU A 121 23.54 -24.48 25.66
CA LEU A 121 22.38 -24.78 24.82
C LEU A 121 21.03 -24.60 25.55
N GLU A 122 20.98 -24.80 26.86
CA GLU A 122 19.80 -24.49 27.67
C GLU A 122 19.48 -23.00 27.66
N TYR A 123 20.49 -22.14 27.77
CA TYR A 123 20.30 -20.70 27.66
C TYR A 123 19.86 -20.31 26.25
N VAL A 124 20.45 -20.91 25.22
CA VAL A 124 20.02 -20.70 23.82
C VAL A 124 18.56 -21.13 23.59
N ARG A 125 18.13 -22.25 24.16
CA ARG A 125 16.72 -22.71 24.12
C ARG A 125 15.78 -21.65 24.71
N ASP A 126 16.20 -20.99 25.77
CA ASP A 126 15.41 -19.96 26.44
C ASP A 126 15.58 -18.56 25.79
N ASN A 127 16.09 -18.50 24.54
CA ASN A 127 16.41 -17.28 23.78
C ASN A 127 17.40 -16.32 24.48
N LYS A 128 18.29 -16.87 25.31
CA LYS A 128 19.34 -16.11 26.03
C LYS A 128 20.71 -16.50 25.48
N TYR A 129 21.35 -15.60 24.73
CA TYR A 129 22.60 -15.92 24.01
C TYR A 129 23.89 -15.46 24.69
N PHE A 130 23.84 -15.09 25.98
CA PHE A 130 25.00 -14.53 26.69
C PHE A 130 25.89 -15.58 27.36
N ARG A 131 25.39 -16.80 27.61
CA ARG A 131 26.19 -17.88 28.20
C ARG A 131 27.06 -18.48 27.10
N ARG A 132 28.37 -18.56 27.35
CA ARG A 132 29.35 -19.17 26.45
C ARG A 132 30.02 -20.35 27.15
N ILE A 133 30.41 -21.34 26.34
CA ILE A 133 31.25 -22.45 26.79
C ILE A 133 32.61 -21.90 27.19
N LEU A 134 33.06 -22.24 28.40
CA LEU A 134 34.41 -21.94 28.87
C LEU A 134 35.44 -22.75 28.08
N GLU A 135 36.26 -22.07 27.28
CA GLU A 135 37.31 -22.71 26.48
C GLU A 135 38.50 -23.20 27.33
N LYS A 136 38.64 -22.70 28.56
CA LYS A 136 39.76 -23.05 29.45
C LYS A 136 39.65 -24.51 29.89
N GLY A 137 40.63 -25.33 29.50
CA GLY A 137 40.66 -26.78 29.79
C GLY A 137 40.18 -27.64 28.62
N MET A 138 39.55 -27.04 27.60
CA MET A 138 39.22 -27.70 26.35
C MET A 138 40.46 -27.75 25.44
N THR A 139 40.72 -28.90 24.84
CA THR A 139 41.85 -29.10 23.91
C THR A 139 41.44 -29.96 22.74
N GLY A 140 42.13 -29.83 21.60
CA GLY A 140 41.84 -30.62 20.40
C GLY A 140 40.40 -30.43 19.93
N ASP A 141 39.72 -31.51 19.59
CA ASP A 141 38.36 -31.48 19.03
C ASP A 141 37.33 -30.86 19.98
N PHE A 142 37.49 -31.02 21.29
CA PHE A 142 36.60 -30.38 22.28
C PHE A 142 36.69 -28.85 22.23
N LEU A 143 37.89 -28.30 22.02
CA LEU A 143 38.07 -26.85 21.87
C LEU A 143 37.43 -26.36 20.57
N THR A 144 37.64 -27.09 19.48
CA THR A 144 37.03 -26.78 18.18
C THR A 144 35.50 -26.79 18.27
N ALA A 145 34.91 -27.83 18.86
CA ALA A 145 33.47 -27.93 19.05
C ALA A 145 32.92 -26.81 19.94
N SER A 146 33.62 -26.49 21.04
CA SER A 146 33.25 -25.40 21.95
C SER A 146 33.22 -24.04 21.23
N ARG A 147 34.24 -23.76 20.41
CA ARG A 147 34.30 -22.55 19.59
C ARG A 147 33.19 -22.49 18.56
N THR A 148 32.87 -23.61 17.92
CA THR A 148 31.75 -23.69 16.96
C THR A 148 30.42 -23.36 17.63
N ILE A 149 30.14 -23.91 18.82
CA ILE A 149 28.91 -23.60 19.57
C ILE A 149 28.89 -22.12 19.99
N ASN A 150 30.01 -21.59 20.50
CA ASN A 150 30.12 -20.19 20.88
C ASN A 150 29.88 -19.24 19.68
N ASN A 151 30.47 -19.54 18.52
CA ASN A 151 30.26 -18.76 17.30
C ASN A 151 28.82 -18.87 16.80
N ALA A 152 28.23 -20.07 16.81
CA ALA A 152 26.83 -20.27 16.43
C ALA A 152 25.88 -19.47 17.34
N THR A 153 26.14 -19.47 18.65
CA THR A 153 25.38 -18.70 19.64
C THR A 153 25.46 -17.20 19.37
N GLN A 154 26.65 -16.69 19.01
CA GLN A 154 26.82 -15.29 18.63
C GLN A 154 26.06 -14.95 17.34
N VAL A 155 26.16 -15.79 16.30
CA VAL A 155 25.43 -15.58 15.04
C VAL A 155 23.92 -15.58 15.27
N MET A 156 23.42 -16.44 16.17
CA MET A 156 22.00 -16.43 16.55
C MET A 156 21.62 -15.13 17.25
N LEU A 157 22.43 -14.64 18.19
CA LEU A 157 22.21 -13.35 18.85
C LEU A 157 22.14 -12.20 17.83
N ASP A 158 23.13 -12.11 16.96
CA ASP A 158 23.22 -11.05 15.95
C ASP A 158 22.00 -11.09 15.01
N LYS A 159 21.55 -12.30 14.65
CA LYS A 159 20.35 -12.49 13.82
C LYS A 159 19.08 -12.03 14.54
N VAL A 160 18.92 -12.34 15.82
CA VAL A 160 17.75 -11.91 16.62
C VAL A 160 17.73 -10.40 16.76
N VAL A 161 18.87 -9.77 17.06
CA VAL A 161 18.97 -8.31 17.19
C VAL A 161 18.66 -7.62 15.86
N ASN A 162 19.27 -8.08 14.77
CA ASN A 162 19.03 -7.51 13.45
C ASN A 162 17.58 -7.70 12.99
N PHE A 163 17.00 -8.87 13.25
CA PHE A 163 15.60 -9.13 12.89
C PHE A 163 14.64 -8.23 13.66
N THR A 164 14.91 -7.98 14.94
CA THR A 164 14.12 -7.06 15.76
C THR A 164 14.21 -5.63 15.22
N ALA A 165 15.41 -5.15 14.91
CA ALA A 165 15.59 -3.82 14.33
C ALA A 165 14.89 -3.64 12.97
N VAL A 166 14.94 -4.66 12.11
CA VAL A 166 14.22 -4.65 10.82
C VAL A 166 12.70 -4.70 11.02
N ALA A 167 12.23 -5.48 11.99
CA ALA A 167 10.81 -5.54 12.31
C ALA A 167 10.30 -4.19 12.85
N ASP A 168 11.06 -3.53 13.72
CA ASP A 168 10.72 -2.22 14.27
C ASP A 168 10.68 -1.14 13.17
N ASP A 169 11.68 -1.11 12.27
CA ASP A 169 11.69 -0.18 11.13
C ASP A 169 10.53 -0.46 10.16
N PHE A 170 10.23 -1.73 9.89
CA PHE A 170 9.08 -2.12 9.09
C PHE A 170 7.76 -1.67 9.73
N GLU A 171 7.59 -1.88 11.03
CA GLU A 171 6.40 -1.44 11.77
C GLU A 171 6.23 0.08 11.71
N GLN A 172 7.31 0.84 11.91
CA GLN A 172 7.30 2.30 11.82
C GLN A 172 6.94 2.78 10.41
N ASN A 173 7.53 2.19 9.38
CA ASN A 173 7.23 2.51 7.99
C ASN A 173 5.78 2.18 7.63
N MET A 174 5.27 1.02 8.06
CA MET A 174 3.87 0.63 7.88
C MET A 174 2.92 1.61 8.56
N LYS A 175 3.24 2.05 9.78
CA LYS A 175 2.43 3.06 10.50
C LYS A 175 2.35 4.37 9.72
N ASN A 176 3.48 4.88 9.22
CA ASN A 176 3.52 6.11 8.42
C ASN A 176 2.70 5.99 7.13
N VAL A 177 2.76 4.83 6.46
CA VAL A 177 1.97 4.57 5.24
C VAL A 177 0.48 4.57 5.57
N VAL A 178 0.07 3.88 6.63
CA VAL A 178 -1.34 3.84 7.06
C VAL A 178 -1.85 5.23 7.44
N GLU A 179 -1.06 6.03 8.17
CA GLU A 179 -1.41 7.41 8.51
C GLU A 179 -1.58 8.27 7.25
N THR A 180 -0.68 8.14 6.28
CA THR A 180 -0.76 8.87 5.00
C THR A 180 -2.00 8.47 4.19
N VAL A 181 -2.30 7.17 4.12
CA VAL A 181 -3.49 6.66 3.42
C VAL A 181 -4.78 7.11 4.12
N ALA A 182 -4.82 7.11 5.45
CA ALA A 182 -5.96 7.59 6.22
C ALA A 182 -6.21 9.09 6.03
N ALA A 183 -5.14 9.90 5.99
CA ALA A 183 -5.24 11.32 5.68
C ALA A 183 -5.78 11.56 4.26
N ALA A 184 -5.23 10.86 3.25
CA ALA A 184 -5.69 10.96 1.88
C ALA A 184 -7.16 10.54 1.71
N ALA A 185 -7.60 9.48 2.39
CA ALA A 185 -8.99 9.04 2.38
C ALA A 185 -9.94 10.09 2.99
N THR A 186 -9.51 10.76 4.07
CA THR A 186 -10.27 11.84 4.71
C THR A 186 -10.40 13.06 3.78
N GLU A 187 -9.32 13.43 3.09
CA GLU A 187 -9.32 14.52 2.11
C GLU A 187 -10.21 14.21 0.90
N LEU A 188 -10.17 12.97 0.40
CA LEU A 188 -11.07 12.50 -0.66
C LEU A 188 -12.54 12.55 -0.22
N GLN A 189 -12.85 12.16 1.02
CA GLN A 189 -14.21 12.24 1.55
C GLN A 189 -14.71 13.69 1.61
N SER A 190 -13.88 14.61 2.10
CA SER A 190 -14.20 16.05 2.13
C SER A 190 -14.42 16.62 0.72
N THR A 191 -13.58 16.20 -0.24
CA THR A 191 -13.71 16.61 -1.65
C THR A 191 -14.99 16.07 -2.27
N ALA A 192 -15.35 14.82 -2.01
CA ALA A 192 -16.59 14.21 -2.48
C ALA A 192 -17.83 14.92 -1.93
N GLN A 193 -17.85 15.26 -0.63
CA GLN A 193 -18.95 16.03 -0.02
C GLN A 193 -19.10 17.43 -0.62
N SER A 194 -17.96 18.09 -0.89
CA SER A 194 -17.96 19.40 -1.55
C SER A 194 -18.49 19.30 -2.98
N MET A 195 -18.14 18.23 -3.70
CA MET A 195 -18.64 17.94 -5.04
C MET A 195 -20.15 17.66 -5.04
N GLU A 196 -20.65 16.88 -4.09
CA GLU A 196 -22.08 16.61 -3.91
C GLU A 196 -22.86 17.92 -3.68
N THR A 197 -22.35 18.78 -2.79
CA THR A 197 -22.95 20.09 -2.52
C THR A 197 -22.98 20.97 -3.78
N THR A 198 -21.87 21.02 -4.51
CA THR A 198 -21.74 21.82 -5.74
C THR A 198 -22.68 21.30 -6.84
N ALA A 199 -22.79 19.97 -6.98
CA ALA A 199 -23.70 19.33 -7.92
C ALA A 199 -25.17 19.63 -7.58
N GLY A 200 -25.53 19.57 -6.29
CA GLY A 200 -26.86 19.96 -5.81
C GLY A 200 -27.19 21.42 -6.15
N GLN A 201 -26.30 22.35 -5.84
CA GLN A 201 -26.47 23.77 -6.18
C GLN A 201 -26.58 24.00 -7.69
N THR A 202 -25.76 23.31 -8.48
CA THR A 202 -25.81 23.39 -9.96
C THR A 202 -27.16 22.91 -10.49
N SER A 203 -27.72 21.83 -9.92
CA SER A 203 -29.04 21.32 -10.31
C SER A 203 -30.17 22.29 -9.97
N GLU A 204 -30.12 22.93 -8.81
CA GLU A 204 -31.09 23.97 -8.41
C GLU A 204 -31.02 25.19 -9.33
N GLN A 205 -29.81 25.65 -9.65
CA GLN A 205 -29.58 26.74 -10.59
C GLN A 205 -30.08 26.39 -11.99
N ALA A 206 -29.80 25.19 -12.50
CA ALA A 206 -30.30 24.73 -13.78
C ALA A 206 -31.84 24.72 -13.85
N THR A 207 -32.50 24.32 -12.75
CA THR A 207 -33.96 24.36 -12.64
C THR A 207 -34.49 25.80 -12.69
N THR A 208 -33.82 26.72 -12.00
CA THR A 208 -34.17 28.15 -12.01
C THR A 208 -34.02 28.76 -13.40
N VAL A 209 -32.92 28.44 -14.09
CA VAL A 209 -32.66 28.89 -15.47
C VAL A 209 -33.69 28.31 -16.44
N ALA A 210 -34.07 27.03 -16.30
CA ALA A 210 -35.10 26.42 -17.13
C ALA A 210 -36.45 27.15 -16.96
N ALA A 211 -36.86 27.44 -15.73
CA ALA A 211 -38.09 28.20 -15.46
C ALA A 211 -38.04 29.62 -16.07
N ALA A 212 -36.91 30.33 -15.93
CA ALA A 212 -36.73 31.64 -16.53
C ALA A 212 -36.77 31.60 -18.07
N ALA A 213 -36.25 30.53 -18.68
CA ALA A 213 -36.31 30.31 -20.13
C ALA A 213 -37.74 30.03 -20.62
N GLU A 214 -38.54 29.25 -19.86
CA GLU A 214 -39.96 29.03 -20.16
C GLU A 214 -40.78 30.32 -20.08
N GLU A 215 -40.53 31.15 -19.07
CA GLU A 215 -41.15 32.47 -18.93
C GLU A 215 -40.78 33.39 -20.11
N ALA A 216 -39.49 33.44 -20.46
CA ALA A 216 -39.01 34.21 -21.62
C ALA A 216 -39.66 33.72 -22.93
N SER A 217 -39.80 32.41 -23.12
CA SER A 217 -40.47 31.84 -24.30
C SER A 217 -41.93 32.27 -24.40
N THR A 218 -42.64 32.25 -23.27
CA THR A 218 -44.04 32.69 -23.17
C THR A 218 -44.17 34.19 -23.49
N ASN A 219 -43.24 35.01 -23.00
CA ASN A 219 -43.21 36.44 -23.29
C ASN A 219 -42.95 36.70 -24.78
N VAL A 220 -42.02 35.97 -25.40
CA VAL A 220 -41.74 36.09 -26.84
C VAL A 220 -42.97 35.69 -27.69
N GLN A 221 -43.69 34.63 -27.31
CA GLN A 221 -44.94 34.25 -27.99
C GLN A 221 -46.01 35.34 -27.87
N THR A 222 -46.13 35.97 -26.71
CA THR A 222 -47.06 37.09 -26.50
C THR A 222 -46.70 38.30 -27.37
N VAL A 223 -45.41 38.63 -27.46
CA VAL A 223 -44.92 39.70 -28.33
C VAL A 223 -45.17 39.37 -29.81
N ALA A 224 -44.97 38.12 -30.23
CA ALA A 224 -45.26 37.69 -31.60
C ALA A 224 -46.76 37.86 -31.93
N ALA A 225 -47.65 37.43 -31.03
CA ALA A 225 -49.09 37.62 -31.21
C ALA A 225 -49.48 39.11 -31.29
N ALA A 226 -48.91 39.96 -30.44
CA ALA A 226 -49.12 41.41 -30.50
C ALA A 226 -48.62 42.02 -31.82
N ALA A 227 -47.49 41.53 -32.35
CA ALA A 227 -46.96 41.97 -33.64
C ALA A 227 -47.87 41.56 -34.81
N GLU A 228 -48.47 40.36 -34.77
CA GLU A 228 -49.47 39.93 -35.75
C GLU A 228 -50.73 40.81 -35.71
N GLU A 229 -51.23 41.13 -34.51
CA GLU A 229 -52.40 42.01 -34.34
C GLU A 229 -52.12 43.45 -34.82
N LEU A 230 -50.92 43.97 -34.54
CA LEU A 230 -50.47 45.26 -35.06
C LEU A 230 -50.36 45.26 -36.58
N SER A 231 -49.84 44.19 -37.19
CA SER A 231 -49.76 44.08 -38.65
C SER A 231 -51.13 44.08 -39.32
N SER A 232 -52.10 43.35 -38.73
CA SER A 232 -53.49 43.38 -39.16
C SER A 232 -54.10 44.78 -39.04
N SER A 233 -53.88 45.45 -37.90
CA SER A 233 -54.35 46.81 -37.66
C SER A 233 -53.77 47.82 -38.68
N ILE A 234 -52.49 47.69 -39.04
CA ILE A 234 -51.85 48.54 -40.05
C ILE A 234 -52.48 48.33 -41.44
N THR A 235 -52.83 47.10 -41.79
CA THR A 235 -53.48 46.80 -43.07
C THR A 235 -54.88 47.42 -43.12
N GLU A 236 -55.65 47.35 -42.04
CA GLU A 236 -56.96 47.97 -41.95
C GLU A 236 -56.89 49.50 -41.96
N ILE A 237 -55.94 50.10 -41.24
CA ILE A 237 -55.67 51.55 -41.30
C ILE A 237 -55.33 51.95 -42.74
N SER A 238 -54.47 51.19 -43.42
CA SER A 238 -54.10 51.46 -44.81
C SER A 238 -55.33 51.45 -45.73
N ARG A 239 -56.22 50.47 -45.56
CA ARG A 239 -57.50 50.39 -46.29
C ARG A 239 -58.38 51.62 -46.03
N GLN A 240 -58.52 52.04 -44.77
CA GLN A 240 -59.31 53.21 -44.38
C GLN A 240 -58.72 54.52 -44.92
N VAL A 241 -57.39 54.64 -44.97
CA VAL A 241 -56.70 55.78 -45.57
C VAL A 241 -56.95 55.85 -47.08
N THR A 242 -56.87 54.73 -47.80
CA THR A 242 -57.20 54.68 -49.24
C THR A 242 -58.65 55.10 -49.48
N GLN A 243 -59.60 54.57 -48.71
CA GLN A 243 -61.01 54.95 -48.80
C GLN A 243 -61.23 56.44 -48.52
N SER A 244 -60.53 56.99 -47.53
CA SER A 244 -60.62 58.42 -47.19
C SER A 244 -60.09 59.30 -48.33
N ASN A 245 -59.01 58.89 -48.98
CA ASN A 245 -58.48 59.58 -50.16
C ASN A 245 -59.46 59.53 -51.35
N GLU A 246 -60.13 58.40 -51.59
CA GLU A 246 -61.18 58.29 -52.62
C GLU A 246 -62.35 59.24 -52.34
N ILE A 247 -62.83 59.28 -51.09
CA ILE A 247 -63.91 60.20 -50.68
C ILE A 247 -63.50 61.65 -50.86
N ALA A 248 -62.28 62.02 -50.43
CA ALA A 248 -61.76 63.38 -50.60
C ALA A 248 -61.62 63.76 -52.09
N GLY A 249 -61.17 62.82 -52.93
CA GLY A 249 -61.12 63.00 -54.39
C GLY A 249 -62.50 63.25 -54.99
N ASN A 250 -63.50 62.43 -54.63
CA ASN A 250 -64.88 62.60 -55.09
C ASN A 250 -65.47 63.95 -54.64
N ALA A 251 -65.21 64.36 -53.40
CA ALA A 251 -65.67 65.64 -52.87
C ALA A 251 -65.03 66.83 -53.62
N ALA A 252 -63.75 66.73 -54.00
CA ALA A 252 -63.08 67.75 -54.82
C ALA A 252 -63.73 67.87 -56.21
N THR A 253 -64.01 66.74 -56.88
CA THR A 253 -64.72 66.73 -58.17
C THR A 253 -66.12 67.32 -58.07
N GLU A 254 -66.87 67.03 -57.00
CA GLU A 254 -68.21 67.61 -56.82
C GLU A 254 -68.16 69.12 -56.54
N ALA A 255 -67.13 69.59 -55.84
CA ALA A 255 -66.88 71.02 -55.63
C ALA A 255 -66.52 71.73 -56.96
N GLU A 256 -65.69 71.12 -57.81
CA GLU A 256 -65.40 71.63 -59.16
C GLU A 256 -66.67 71.75 -60.00
N ARG A 257 -67.51 70.71 -60.02
CA ARG A 257 -68.79 70.73 -60.73
C ARG A 257 -69.74 71.80 -60.20
N SER A 258 -69.80 72.00 -58.88
CA SER A 258 -70.59 73.06 -58.27
C SER A 258 -70.07 74.44 -58.69
N ASN A 259 -68.75 74.62 -58.78
CA ASN A 259 -68.14 75.86 -59.25
C ASN A 259 -68.49 76.16 -60.73
N GLU A 260 -68.48 75.15 -61.60
CA GLU A 260 -68.93 75.28 -63.00
C GLU A 260 -70.40 75.70 -63.10
N GLN A 261 -71.26 75.14 -62.26
CA GLN A 261 -72.68 75.52 -62.22
C GLN A 261 -72.88 76.96 -61.75
N VAL A 262 -72.14 77.40 -60.72
CA VAL A 262 -72.17 78.78 -60.25
C VAL A 262 -71.70 79.74 -61.35
N GLN A 263 -70.64 79.38 -62.08
CA GLN A 263 -70.14 80.18 -63.20
C GLN A 263 -71.18 80.26 -64.33
N SER A 264 -71.81 79.14 -64.70
CA SER A 264 -72.88 79.12 -65.70
C SER A 264 -74.10 79.96 -65.28
N LEU A 265 -74.43 79.95 -63.98
CA LEU A 265 -75.50 80.77 -63.43
C LEU A 265 -75.15 82.26 -63.47
N ALA A 266 -73.90 82.63 -63.19
CA ALA A 266 -73.42 84.00 -63.31
C ALA A 266 -73.50 84.51 -64.75
N GLU A 267 -73.07 83.71 -65.72
CA GLU A 267 -73.19 84.05 -67.16
C GLU A 267 -74.66 84.23 -67.59
N ALA A 268 -75.56 83.38 -67.09
CA ALA A 268 -76.99 83.53 -67.36
C ALA A 268 -77.56 84.80 -66.73
N ALA A 269 -77.15 85.14 -65.51
CA ALA A 269 -77.55 86.37 -64.84
C ALA A 269 -77.06 87.62 -65.59
N ASP A 270 -75.83 87.62 -66.11
CA ASP A 270 -75.29 88.70 -66.93
C ASP A 270 -76.12 88.90 -68.21
N LYS A 271 -76.46 87.82 -68.92
CA LYS A 271 -77.34 87.88 -70.10
C LYS A 271 -78.73 88.42 -69.77
N ILE A 272 -79.29 88.03 -68.62
CA ILE A 272 -80.56 88.60 -68.15
C ILE A 272 -80.39 90.10 -67.90
N GLY A 273 -79.28 90.53 -67.30
CA GLY A 273 -78.93 91.94 -67.13
C GLY A 273 -78.89 92.71 -68.45
N GLU A 274 -78.24 92.15 -69.48
CA GLU A 274 -78.23 92.72 -70.84
C GLU A 274 -79.64 92.86 -71.42
N VAL A 275 -80.46 91.82 -71.29
CA VAL A 275 -81.87 91.85 -71.74
C VAL A 275 -82.68 92.89 -70.99
N VAL A 276 -82.52 93.00 -69.66
CA VAL A 276 -83.20 94.02 -68.84
C VAL A 276 -82.78 95.42 -69.26
N SER A 277 -81.49 95.64 -69.56
CA SER A 277 -81.00 96.92 -70.09
C SER A 277 -81.66 97.25 -71.42
N LEU A 278 -81.72 96.29 -72.36
CA LEU A 278 -82.38 96.48 -73.65
C LEU A 278 -83.87 96.79 -73.48
N ILE A 279 -84.57 96.11 -72.56
CA ILE A 279 -85.97 96.39 -72.25
C ILE A 279 -86.11 97.81 -71.70
N SER A 280 -85.21 98.25 -70.82
CA SER A 280 -85.19 99.62 -70.30
C SER A 280 -85.02 100.64 -71.43
N ASP A 281 -84.08 100.40 -72.34
CA ASP A 281 -83.83 101.28 -73.49
C ASP A 281 -85.06 101.36 -74.42
N ILE A 282 -85.71 100.23 -74.70
CA ILE A 282 -86.95 100.18 -75.48
C ILE A 282 -88.08 100.90 -74.74
N ALA A 283 -88.22 100.72 -73.43
CA ALA A 283 -89.23 101.38 -72.62
C ALA A 283 -89.04 102.90 -72.63
N ASP A 284 -87.80 103.38 -72.49
CA ASP A 284 -87.46 104.80 -72.57
C ASP A 284 -87.74 105.37 -73.97
N GLN A 285 -87.38 104.63 -75.02
CA GLN A 285 -87.68 105.01 -76.40
C GLN A 285 -89.19 105.01 -76.68
N THR A 286 -89.92 104.04 -76.12
CA THR A 286 -91.38 103.93 -76.21
C THR A 286 -92.05 105.06 -75.45
N ASN A 287 -91.54 105.44 -74.27
CA ASN A 287 -91.99 106.59 -73.51
C ASN A 287 -91.76 107.90 -74.28
N LEU A 288 -90.60 108.07 -74.93
CA LEU A 288 -90.34 109.19 -75.84
C LEU A 288 -91.29 109.19 -77.05
N LEU A 289 -91.55 108.05 -77.66
CA LEU A 289 -92.50 107.88 -78.76
C LEU A 289 -93.94 108.22 -78.33
N ALA A 290 -94.37 107.71 -77.18
CA ALA A 290 -95.67 107.98 -76.59
C ALA A 290 -95.82 109.46 -76.22
N LEU A 291 -94.77 110.09 -75.69
CA LEU A 291 -94.75 111.52 -75.41
C LEU A 291 -94.88 112.33 -76.71
N ASN A 292 -94.13 111.99 -77.76
CA ASN A 292 -94.25 112.62 -79.07
C ASN A 292 -95.66 112.45 -79.67
N ALA A 293 -96.25 111.25 -79.55
CA ALA A 293 -97.62 111.00 -79.98
C ALA A 293 -98.63 111.83 -79.19
N THR A 294 -98.45 111.97 -77.88
CA THR A 294 -99.29 112.80 -77.01
C THR A 294 -99.20 114.28 -77.40
N ILE A 295 -98.00 114.78 -77.73
CA ILE A 295 -97.78 116.15 -78.23
C ILE A 295 -98.51 116.36 -79.56
N GLU A 296 -98.39 115.43 -80.51
CA GLU A 296 -99.03 115.57 -81.83
C GLU A 296 -100.55 115.39 -81.75
N ALA A 297 -101.04 114.52 -80.85
CA ALA A 297 -102.46 114.40 -80.53
C ALA A 297 -103.01 115.70 -79.92
N ALA A 298 -102.26 116.36 -79.03
CA ALA A 298 -102.61 117.68 -78.52
C ALA A 298 -102.61 118.74 -79.64
N ARG A 299 -101.70 118.62 -80.62
CA ARG A 299 -101.62 119.52 -81.79
C ARG A 299 -102.80 119.37 -82.75
N ALA A 300 -103.37 118.17 -82.88
CA ALA A 300 -104.55 117.89 -83.71
C ALA A 300 -105.89 118.37 -83.09
N GLY A 301 -105.87 118.95 -81.88
CA GLY A 301 -107.05 119.57 -81.26
C GLY A 301 -108.19 118.57 -80.96
N ASP A 302 -109.44 118.96 -81.21
CA ASP A 302 -110.62 118.13 -80.88
C ASP A 302 -110.64 116.76 -81.60
N ALA A 303 -109.98 116.64 -82.77
CA ALA A 303 -109.87 115.37 -83.49
C ALA A 303 -108.83 114.40 -82.88
N GLY A 304 -107.89 114.90 -82.07
CA GLY A 304 -106.80 114.12 -81.47
C GLY A 304 -107.09 113.54 -80.07
N LYS A 305 -108.21 113.93 -79.43
CA LYS A 305 -108.53 113.53 -78.04
C LYS A 305 -108.58 112.01 -77.81
N GLY A 306 -109.02 111.23 -78.80
CA GLY A 306 -109.06 109.77 -78.71
C GLY A 306 -107.71 109.07 -78.94
N PHE A 307 -106.74 109.76 -79.54
CA PHE A 307 -105.37 109.28 -79.75
C PHE A 307 -104.42 109.64 -78.61
N ALA A 308 -104.81 110.58 -77.73
CA ALA A 308 -104.03 110.99 -76.56
C ALA A 308 -104.23 110.09 -75.32
N VAL A 309 -105.28 109.25 -75.33
CA VAL A 309 -105.59 108.24 -74.29
C VAL A 309 -104.96 106.91 -74.70
#